data_AF-A0A7C8I8V1-F1
#
_entry.id   AF-A0A7C8I8V1-F1
#
_cell.length_a   1.000
_cell.length_b   1.000
_cell.length_c   1.000
_cell.angle_alpha   90.00
_cell.angle_beta   90.00
_cell.angle_gamma   90.00
#
_symmetry.space_group_name_H-M   'P 1'
#
loop_
_entity.id
_entity.type
_entity.pdbx_description
1 polymer ?
#
loop_
_entity_poly.entity_id
_entity_poly.type
_entity_poly.pdbx_seq_one_letter_code
_entity_poly.pdbx_strand_id
1 'polypeptide(L)'
;MPTASNKETVSEPPSEDSEGSEAEDQQDLPPGPDYDQINLLMPDKPTDGDKDSSSLNAEIQHAPLLDGSMITADTAHLLPQYGFFGMRAKSPLFFNTNVPFSAFICGVQGSGKSHTTSCILENALIPSRSLGRLESPLSALVLSYGHFGSGGVGFSISEAAYLVAPHRDFPKHPSVKRVTVLVSPSNFHNIAPLYTRIKNVTVLPMKLKPERLDVNTMLTLMAVDLTAEPPLYLVQVQGILRSMAEEGRGFNYMQFKKRLEQCNFNPAQKQMLDMRLGQLDSFLDLGNTFQEPQYRPGEITIMDMSCPFVDANTACIMFKLGLQRYLQSRASGKMVVLDEAHKYMLDLPGTHALNSELLQVIRLQRHYGSRVIISTQEPTLLTDLIALCSVSVIHRFSSPEWFAALKRHIPMASQSHETLLRDIEGLKTGTALAYSPNAVFGRDGEGALMKGMGTFVRVVVRKRATWDGGVSVLASA
;
A
#
# COMPACT_ATOMS: atom_id res chain seq x y z
N MET A 1 -56.65 -46.24 -46.77
CA MET A 1 -56.85 -46.72 -45.39
C MET A 1 -56.22 -48.10 -45.29
N PRO A 2 -55.49 -48.42 -44.21
CA PRO A 2 -54.65 -49.63 -44.15
C PRO A 2 -55.36 -50.84 -43.51
N THR A 3 -55.03 -52.02 -44.02
CA THR A 3 -55.16 -53.33 -43.34
C THR A 3 -53.97 -53.50 -42.37
N ALA A 4 -54.09 -53.99 -41.13
CA ALA A 4 -54.56 -55.32 -40.70
C ALA A 4 -53.67 -56.47 -41.24
N SER A 5 -53.22 -57.47 -40.47
CA SER A 5 -53.26 -57.69 -39.00
C SER A 5 -52.36 -58.89 -38.61
N ASN A 6 -52.03 -59.02 -37.31
CA ASN A 6 -51.80 -60.27 -36.55
C ASN A 6 -50.58 -61.19 -36.77
N LYS A 7 -49.97 -61.55 -35.62
CA LYS A 7 -49.47 -62.89 -35.19
C LYS A 7 -48.29 -63.53 -35.97
N GLU A 8 -47.45 -64.41 -35.40
CA GLU A 8 -47.36 -64.99 -34.04
C GLU A 8 -45.89 -65.30 -33.66
N THR A 9 -45.64 -65.77 -32.44
CA THR A 9 -44.32 -66.03 -31.81
C THR A 9 -43.63 -67.35 -32.23
N VAL A 10 -42.28 -67.44 -32.11
CA VAL A 10 -41.47 -68.45 -31.35
C VAL A 10 -40.03 -68.68 -31.90
N SER A 11 -39.05 -68.86 -30.97
CA SER A 11 -37.72 -69.52 -31.02
C SER A 11 -36.53 -69.02 -31.88
N GLU A 12 -35.37 -68.85 -31.20
CA GLU A 12 -33.97 -68.93 -31.69
C GLU A 12 -33.52 -70.40 -31.92
N PRO A 13 -32.24 -70.72 -32.24
CA PRO A 13 -31.23 -70.16 -33.18
C PRO A 13 -31.01 -71.20 -34.34
N PRO A 14 -29.85 -71.44 -35.01
CA PRO A 14 -28.55 -70.74 -35.20
C PRO A 14 -28.36 -70.30 -36.68
N SER A 15 -27.21 -70.15 -37.35
CA SER A 15 -25.78 -70.49 -37.14
C SER A 15 -24.83 -69.54 -37.92
N GLU A 16 -23.52 -69.69 -37.69
CA GLU A 16 -22.40 -69.03 -38.38
C GLU A 16 -22.47 -69.17 -39.92
N ASP A 17 -22.10 -68.12 -40.68
CA ASP A 17 -20.86 -68.12 -41.50
C ASP A 17 -20.64 -66.87 -42.37
N SER A 18 -19.37 -66.68 -42.78
CA SER A 18 -18.85 -65.83 -43.88
C SER A 18 -18.73 -64.31 -43.70
N GLU A 19 -17.53 -63.91 -43.28
CA GLU A 19 -16.65 -62.88 -43.89
C GLU A 19 -17.25 -61.83 -44.85
N GLY A 20 -17.11 -60.55 -44.47
CA GLY A 20 -17.28 -59.40 -45.35
C GLY A 20 -16.68 -58.14 -44.73
N SER A 21 -15.45 -57.79 -45.08
CA SER A 21 -14.77 -56.60 -44.54
C SER A 21 -15.20 -55.32 -45.24
N GLU A 22 -15.85 -54.41 -44.53
CA GLU A 22 -15.89 -52.99 -44.89
C GLU A 22 -15.30 -52.18 -43.74
N ALA A 23 -14.24 -51.43 -44.04
CA ALA A 23 -13.56 -50.57 -43.09
C ALA A 23 -14.23 -49.20 -43.08
N GLU A 24 -14.91 -48.85 -41.99
CA GLU A 24 -15.36 -47.48 -41.75
C GLU A 24 -14.21 -46.67 -41.13
N ASP A 25 -13.80 -45.60 -41.83
CA ASP A 25 -12.89 -44.58 -41.31
C ASP A 25 -13.52 -43.87 -40.10
N GLN A 26 -13.22 -44.36 -38.89
CA GLN A 26 -13.42 -43.55 -37.69
C GLN A 26 -12.38 -42.43 -37.68
N GLN A 27 -12.83 -41.23 -38.02
CA GLN A 27 -12.06 -40.01 -37.82
C GLN A 27 -11.69 -39.89 -36.34
N ASP A 28 -10.38 -39.89 -36.04
CA ASP A 28 -9.83 -39.63 -34.71
C ASP A 28 -10.28 -38.25 -34.21
N LEU A 29 -11.43 -38.23 -33.53
CA LEU A 29 -11.81 -37.11 -32.68
C LEU A 29 -10.76 -37.00 -31.57
N PRO A 30 -10.18 -35.80 -31.34
CA PRO A 30 -9.17 -35.65 -30.29
C PRO A 30 -9.75 -36.11 -28.95
N PRO A 31 -8.96 -36.79 -28.11
CA PRO A 31 -9.46 -37.41 -26.89
C PRO A 31 -10.23 -36.38 -26.07
N GLY A 32 -11.47 -36.73 -25.74
CA GLY A 32 -12.35 -35.89 -24.94
C GLY A 32 -11.70 -35.55 -23.59
N PRO A 33 -12.10 -34.45 -22.96
CA PRO A 33 -11.59 -34.07 -21.65
C PRO A 33 -11.62 -35.25 -20.65
N ASP A 34 -10.48 -35.51 -20.00
CA ASP A 34 -10.37 -36.51 -18.95
C ASP A 34 -11.20 -36.04 -17.74
N TYR A 35 -12.43 -36.56 -17.65
CA TYR A 35 -13.37 -36.16 -16.61
C TYR A 35 -12.95 -36.63 -15.21
N ASP A 36 -12.08 -37.63 -15.08
CA ASP A 36 -11.55 -38.07 -13.78
C ASP A 36 -10.49 -37.09 -13.27
N GLN A 37 -9.62 -36.59 -14.16
CA GLN A 37 -8.74 -35.46 -13.83
C GLN A 37 -9.51 -34.15 -13.60
N ILE A 38 -10.58 -33.90 -14.36
CA ILE A 38 -11.43 -32.72 -14.12
C ILE A 38 -12.16 -32.85 -12.78
N ASN A 39 -12.60 -34.03 -12.38
CA ASN A 39 -13.21 -34.25 -11.06
C ASN A 39 -12.24 -33.96 -9.90
N LEU A 40 -10.92 -34.16 -10.09
CA LEU A 40 -9.88 -33.71 -9.14
C LEU A 40 -9.62 -32.19 -9.16
N LEU A 41 -10.09 -31.49 -10.19
CA LEU A 41 -10.03 -30.03 -10.34
C LEU A 41 -11.38 -29.34 -10.02
N MET A 42 -12.44 -30.11 -9.78
CA MET A 42 -13.73 -29.57 -9.35
C MET A 42 -13.57 -29.03 -7.92
N PRO A 43 -14.05 -27.81 -7.63
CA PRO A 43 -14.14 -27.36 -6.25
C PRO A 43 -15.08 -28.26 -5.48
N ASP A 44 -14.74 -28.57 -4.22
CA ASP A 44 -15.59 -29.34 -3.32
C ASP A 44 -17.00 -28.73 -3.32
N LYS A 45 -18.02 -29.58 -3.53
CA LYS A 45 -19.41 -29.12 -3.54
C LYS A 45 -19.71 -28.48 -2.18
N PRO A 46 -20.31 -27.28 -2.12
CA PRO A 46 -20.72 -26.70 -0.86
C PRO A 46 -21.79 -27.59 -0.24
N THR A 47 -21.41 -28.37 0.78
CA THR A 47 -22.33 -29.18 1.57
C THR A 47 -22.79 -28.31 2.75
N ASP A 48 -24.09 -28.05 2.83
CA ASP A 48 -24.72 -27.20 3.87
C ASP A 48 -24.73 -27.84 5.28
N GLY A 49 -23.76 -28.70 5.58
CA GLY A 49 -23.60 -29.42 6.85
C GLY A 49 -22.22 -29.24 7.51
N ASP A 50 -21.16 -29.09 6.72
CA ASP A 50 -19.80 -28.80 7.20
C ASP A 50 -19.23 -27.63 6.40
N LYS A 51 -19.25 -26.43 6.98
CA LYS A 51 -18.42 -25.32 6.47
C LYS A 51 -16.97 -25.66 6.75
N ASP A 52 -16.31 -26.20 5.74
CA ASP A 52 -14.95 -26.73 5.78
C ASP A 52 -14.03 -25.93 6.71
N SER A 53 -13.49 -26.64 7.71
CA SER A 53 -12.54 -26.06 8.67
C SER A 53 -11.34 -25.39 7.99
N SER A 54 -10.93 -25.88 6.81
CA SER A 54 -9.89 -25.29 5.96
C SER A 54 -10.27 -23.89 5.44
N SER A 55 -11.52 -23.70 4.99
CA SER A 55 -12.05 -22.42 4.50
C SER A 55 -12.12 -21.38 5.63
N LEU A 56 -12.68 -21.77 6.78
CA LEU A 56 -12.74 -20.92 7.98
C LEU A 56 -11.33 -20.55 8.48
N ASN A 57 -10.38 -21.48 8.41
CA ASN A 57 -8.98 -21.23 8.77
C ASN A 57 -8.29 -20.24 7.82
N ALA A 58 -8.53 -20.36 6.50
CA ALA A 58 -8.02 -19.42 5.51
C ALA A 58 -8.61 -18.00 5.72
N GLU A 59 -9.89 -17.89 6.06
CA GLU A 59 -10.51 -16.62 6.42
C GLU A 59 -9.88 -15.97 7.67
N ILE A 60 -9.55 -16.75 8.71
CA ILE A 60 -8.86 -16.25 9.90
C ILE A 60 -7.43 -15.81 9.54
N GLN A 61 -6.70 -16.64 8.80
CA GLN A 61 -5.32 -16.39 8.37
C GLN A 61 -5.19 -15.08 7.57
N HIS A 62 -6.19 -14.77 6.74
CA HIS A 62 -6.22 -13.58 5.88
C HIS A 62 -7.00 -12.38 6.44
N ALA A 63 -7.61 -12.49 7.62
CA ALA A 63 -8.30 -11.36 8.26
C ALA A 63 -7.28 -10.28 8.69
N PRO A 64 -7.40 -9.01 8.25
CA PRO A 64 -6.46 -7.96 8.60
C PRO A 64 -6.66 -7.43 10.03
N LEU A 65 -7.87 -7.59 10.57
CA LEU A 65 -8.23 -7.28 11.96
C LEU A 65 -8.83 -8.53 12.63
N LEU A 66 -8.37 -8.80 13.85
CA LEU A 66 -8.70 -10.00 14.63
C LEU A 66 -9.04 -9.59 16.06
N ASP A 67 -10.15 -10.10 16.59
CA ASP A 67 -10.44 -10.02 18.03
C ASP A 67 -9.56 -11.02 18.82
N GLY A 68 -9.19 -10.67 20.05
CA GLY A 68 -8.36 -11.54 20.91
C GLY A 68 -8.99 -12.89 21.22
N SER A 69 -10.32 -13.01 21.16
CA SER A 69 -11.02 -14.31 21.24
C SER A 69 -10.63 -15.29 20.13
N MET A 70 -10.11 -14.80 19.00
CA MET A 70 -9.63 -15.61 17.88
C MET A 70 -8.16 -16.03 18.00
N ILE A 71 -7.46 -15.64 19.06
CA ILE A 71 -6.04 -15.95 19.30
C ILE A 71 -5.96 -17.03 20.39
N THR A 72 -6.26 -18.27 20.01
CA THR A 72 -6.23 -19.45 20.89
C THR A 72 -5.02 -20.33 20.57
N ALA A 73 -4.82 -21.41 21.34
CA ALA A 73 -3.80 -22.41 21.02
C ALA A 73 -4.05 -23.03 19.62
N ASP A 74 -5.32 -23.26 19.28
CA ASP A 74 -5.72 -23.91 18.03
C ASP A 74 -5.43 -23.03 16.81
N THR A 75 -5.68 -21.72 16.90
CA THR A 75 -5.42 -20.77 15.80
C THR A 75 -3.98 -20.23 15.76
N ALA A 76 -3.15 -20.53 16.76
CA ALA A 76 -1.80 -19.98 16.89
C ALA A 76 -0.86 -20.33 15.72
N HIS A 77 -1.16 -21.39 14.95
CA HIS A 77 -0.41 -21.78 13.76
C HIS A 77 -0.82 -20.98 12.50
N LEU A 78 -2.06 -20.49 12.44
CA LEU A 78 -2.58 -19.63 11.36
C LEU A 78 -2.09 -18.18 11.48
N LEU A 79 -1.72 -17.77 12.71
CA LEU A 79 -1.41 -16.39 13.10
C LEU A 79 0.04 -16.25 13.62
N PRO A 80 1.06 -16.44 12.77
CA PRO A 80 2.47 -16.37 13.18
C PRO A 80 2.90 -14.95 13.56
N GLN A 81 2.22 -13.91 13.05
CA GLN A 81 2.44 -12.54 13.53
C GLN A 81 1.19 -11.64 13.50
N TYR A 82 1.00 -10.93 14.61
CA TYR A 82 -0.08 -9.99 14.88
C TYR A 82 0.35 -9.00 15.97
N GLY A 83 -0.19 -7.78 15.94
CA GLY A 83 0.10 -6.76 16.94
C GLY A 83 -1.15 -6.09 17.48
N PHE A 84 -1.18 -5.85 18.79
CA PHE A 84 -2.27 -5.24 19.53
C PHE A 84 -2.54 -3.83 18.98
N PHE A 85 -3.77 -3.58 18.56
CA PHE A 85 -4.19 -2.30 18.01
C PHE A 85 -4.83 -1.42 19.09
N GLY A 86 -5.67 -2.02 19.94
CA GLY A 86 -6.44 -1.29 20.94
C GLY A 86 -7.60 -2.10 21.48
N MET A 87 -8.49 -1.45 22.23
CA MET A 87 -9.67 -2.09 22.82
C MET A 87 -10.92 -1.82 21.99
N ARG A 88 -11.62 -2.88 21.59
CA ARG A 88 -12.96 -2.86 20.99
C ARG A 88 -13.98 -3.14 22.10
N ALA A 89 -14.63 -2.09 22.59
CA ALA A 89 -15.41 -2.11 23.84
C ALA A 89 -14.59 -2.66 25.04
N LYS A 90 -14.67 -3.97 25.32
CA LYS A 90 -13.90 -4.66 26.37
C LYS A 90 -13.01 -5.80 25.86
N SER A 91 -13.02 -6.11 24.56
CA SER A 91 -12.14 -7.12 23.97
C SER A 91 -10.90 -6.47 23.33
N PRO A 92 -9.70 -7.06 23.45
CA PRO A 92 -8.54 -6.59 22.72
C PRO A 92 -8.66 -6.89 21.21
N LEU A 93 -8.31 -5.91 20.38
CA LEU A 93 -8.31 -5.99 18.93
C LEU A 93 -6.86 -5.95 18.41
N PHE A 94 -6.56 -6.76 17.41
CA PHE A 94 -5.22 -6.95 16.84
C PHE A 94 -5.22 -6.71 15.33
N PHE A 95 -4.13 -6.11 14.84
CA PHE A 95 -3.78 -6.11 13.41
C PHE A 95 -3.02 -7.38 13.08
N ASN A 96 -3.46 -8.10 12.05
CA ASN A 96 -2.71 -9.19 11.46
C ASN A 96 -1.60 -8.61 10.57
N THR A 97 -0.37 -8.62 11.08
CA THR A 97 0.80 -8.13 10.33
C THR A 97 1.41 -9.20 9.45
N ASN A 98 0.90 -10.44 9.46
CA ASN A 98 1.41 -11.53 8.63
C ASN A 98 1.01 -11.35 7.17
N VAL A 99 -0.23 -10.88 6.92
CA VAL A 99 -0.77 -10.76 5.56
C VAL A 99 -0.66 -9.34 4.99
N PRO A 100 -0.52 -9.20 3.66
CA PRO A 100 -0.69 -7.94 2.94
C PRO A 100 -2.05 -7.29 3.21
N PHE A 101 -2.04 -6.01 3.57
CA PHE A 101 -3.23 -5.20 3.79
C PHE A 101 -2.99 -3.74 3.37
N SER A 102 -4.08 -3.08 2.99
CA SER A 102 -4.16 -1.65 2.71
C SER A 102 -5.01 -0.99 3.81
N ALA A 103 -4.46 0.01 4.49
CA ALA A 103 -5.08 0.70 5.62
C ALA A 103 -5.19 2.21 5.36
N PHE A 104 -6.41 2.73 5.36
CA PHE A 104 -6.70 4.15 5.30
C PHE A 104 -6.89 4.74 6.70
N ILE A 105 -6.31 5.90 6.99
CA ILE A 105 -6.40 6.58 8.29
C ILE A 105 -6.73 8.06 8.05
N CYS A 106 -7.87 8.54 8.56
CA CYS A 106 -8.29 9.93 8.42
C CYS A 106 -8.79 10.58 9.72
N GLY A 107 -8.96 11.91 9.69
CA GLY A 107 -9.34 12.74 10.83
C GLY A 107 -8.56 14.05 10.90
N VAL A 108 -9.05 15.03 11.66
CA VAL A 108 -8.40 16.35 11.81
C VAL A 108 -7.03 16.26 12.51
N GLN A 109 -6.22 17.31 12.45
CA GLN A 109 -4.99 17.42 13.25
C GLN A 109 -5.27 17.20 14.75
N GLY A 110 -4.36 16.50 15.46
CA GLY A 110 -4.50 16.20 16.89
C GLY A 110 -5.61 15.19 17.27
N SER A 111 -6.28 14.57 16.29
CA SER A 111 -7.33 13.56 16.55
C SER A 111 -6.78 12.17 16.93
N GLY A 112 -5.55 11.84 16.54
CA GLY A 112 -4.91 10.53 16.80
C GLY A 112 -4.42 9.76 15.57
N LYS A 113 -4.48 10.36 14.37
CA LYS A 113 -4.01 9.75 13.11
C LYS A 113 -2.57 9.24 13.17
N SER A 114 -1.59 10.13 13.36
CA SER A 114 -0.15 9.78 13.32
C SER A 114 0.24 8.84 14.46
N HIS A 115 -0.40 8.98 15.63
CA HIS A 115 -0.35 8.01 16.73
C HIS A 115 -0.80 6.62 16.26
N THR A 116 -1.90 6.51 15.51
CA THR A 116 -2.38 5.23 14.95
C THR A 116 -1.42 4.66 13.91
N THR A 117 -0.98 5.48 12.95
CA THR A 117 0.05 5.11 11.96
C THR A 117 1.29 4.54 12.66
N SER A 118 1.75 5.22 13.71
CA SER A 118 2.88 4.79 14.53
C SER A 118 2.61 3.50 15.30
N CYS A 119 1.42 3.31 15.88
CA CYS A 119 1.06 2.04 16.54
C CYS A 119 1.06 0.85 15.55
N ILE A 120 0.64 1.05 14.31
CA ILE A 120 0.67 0.00 13.28
C ILE A 120 2.13 -0.27 12.85
N LEU A 121 2.97 0.76 12.72
CA LEU A 121 4.41 0.61 12.48
C LEU A 121 5.10 -0.15 13.63
N GLU A 122 4.84 0.19 14.89
CA GLU A 122 5.35 -0.53 16.05
C GLU A 122 4.99 -2.04 15.98
N ASN A 123 3.73 -2.36 15.67
CA ASN A 123 3.23 -3.73 15.53
C ASN A 123 3.89 -4.53 14.41
N ALA A 124 4.41 -3.86 13.38
CA ALA A 124 5.03 -4.47 12.20
C ALA A 124 6.57 -4.55 12.26
N LEU A 125 7.20 -3.76 13.13
CA LEU A 125 8.65 -3.56 13.14
C LEU A 125 9.34 -3.99 14.45
N ILE A 126 8.60 -4.05 15.56
CA ILE A 126 9.17 -4.25 16.90
C ILE A 126 8.73 -5.60 17.50
N PRO A 127 9.61 -6.62 17.55
CA PRO A 127 9.34 -7.85 18.28
C PRO A 127 9.16 -7.58 19.78
N SER A 128 7.93 -7.69 20.27
CA SER A 128 7.64 -7.53 21.69
C SER A 128 6.39 -8.29 22.11
N ARG A 129 6.51 -9.10 23.17
CA ARG A 129 5.39 -9.88 23.74
C ARG A 129 4.28 -8.99 24.32
N SER A 130 4.57 -7.74 24.70
CA SER A 130 3.55 -6.78 25.12
C SER A 130 2.82 -6.11 23.96
N LEU A 131 3.33 -6.24 22.73
CA LEU A 131 2.63 -5.84 21.52
C LEU A 131 1.93 -7.02 20.84
N GLY A 132 2.48 -8.24 20.91
CA GLY A 132 1.87 -9.44 20.33
C GLY A 132 2.92 -10.47 19.93
N ARG A 133 2.74 -11.08 18.76
CA ARG A 133 3.69 -12.01 18.14
C ARG A 133 4.23 -11.39 16.85
N LEU A 134 5.55 -11.34 16.69
CA LEU A 134 6.18 -10.85 15.46
C LEU A 134 7.44 -11.68 15.16
N GLU A 135 7.28 -12.72 14.34
CA GLU A 135 8.37 -13.62 13.97
C GLU A 135 9.26 -13.02 12.87
N SER A 136 8.66 -12.38 11.87
CA SER A 136 9.34 -11.74 10.75
C SER A 136 9.01 -10.25 10.68
N PRO A 137 9.80 -9.39 11.36
CA PRO A 137 9.67 -7.94 11.24
C PRO A 137 9.73 -7.47 9.79
N LEU A 138 8.85 -6.55 9.43
CA LEU A 138 8.86 -5.96 8.10
C LEU A 138 10.02 -4.96 7.99
N SER A 139 10.37 -4.57 6.77
CA SER A 139 10.99 -3.26 6.54
C SER A 139 9.87 -2.22 6.35
N ALA A 140 10.13 -0.93 6.59
CA ALA A 140 9.19 0.13 6.25
C ALA A 140 9.82 1.24 5.40
N LEU A 141 9.03 1.77 4.47
CA LEU A 141 9.28 3.01 3.73
C LEU A 141 8.21 4.04 4.14
N VAL A 142 8.61 5.21 4.62
CA VAL A 142 7.71 6.32 5.00
C VAL A 142 7.94 7.48 4.04
N LEU A 143 6.88 7.99 3.42
CA LEU A 143 6.90 9.16 2.54
C LEU A 143 6.44 10.37 3.34
N SER A 144 7.28 11.41 3.43
CA SER A 144 7.08 12.59 4.26
C SER A 144 7.41 13.88 3.51
N TYR A 145 6.52 14.86 3.59
CA TYR A 145 6.69 16.18 2.97
C TYR A 145 6.01 17.25 3.84
N GLY A 146 6.75 18.31 4.14
CA GLY A 146 6.31 19.46 4.91
C GLY A 146 6.47 20.76 4.09
N HIS A 147 5.41 21.58 4.10
CA HIS A 147 5.41 22.89 3.46
C HIS A 147 6.29 23.90 4.20
N PHE A 148 7.02 24.72 3.44
CA PHE A 148 7.81 25.83 3.96
C PHE A 148 6.94 27.09 4.06
N GLY A 149 6.40 27.34 5.26
CA GLY A 149 5.75 28.61 5.58
C GLY A 149 6.76 29.65 6.07
N SER A 150 6.61 30.92 5.68
CA SER A 150 7.50 32.03 6.07
C SER A 150 7.40 32.46 7.55
N GLY A 151 6.75 31.66 8.40
CA GLY A 151 6.35 32.01 9.76
C GLY A 151 7.16 31.34 10.88
N GLY A 152 8.48 31.22 10.75
CA GLY A 152 9.44 31.00 11.86
C GLY A 152 9.39 29.68 12.66
N VAL A 153 8.29 28.93 12.66
CA VAL A 153 8.14 27.64 13.33
C VAL A 153 8.80 26.56 12.45
N GLY A 154 10.12 26.44 12.61
CA GLY A 154 10.97 25.70 11.69
C GLY A 154 10.74 24.19 11.65
N PHE A 155 11.02 23.61 10.48
CA PHE A 155 11.32 22.20 10.21
C PHE A 155 10.75 21.17 11.20
N SER A 156 9.51 20.73 10.98
CA SER A 156 9.05 19.48 11.60
C SER A 156 9.73 18.28 10.92
N ILE A 157 10.39 17.45 11.72
CA ILE A 157 10.87 16.13 11.27
C ILE A 157 9.72 15.12 11.31
N SER A 158 9.78 14.08 10.47
CA SER A 158 8.77 13.02 10.43
C SER A 158 8.65 12.33 11.79
N GLU A 159 7.42 12.21 12.30
CA GLU A 159 7.13 11.57 13.59
C GLU A 159 7.62 10.12 13.65
N ALA A 160 7.71 9.45 12.49
CA ALA A 160 8.23 8.09 12.37
C ALA A 160 9.70 7.95 12.80
N ALA A 161 10.49 9.04 12.85
CA ALA A 161 11.86 8.97 13.36
C ALA A 161 11.91 8.67 14.88
N TYR A 162 10.87 9.04 15.64
CA TYR A 162 10.82 8.79 17.08
C TYR A 162 10.53 7.32 17.44
N LEU A 163 10.12 6.48 16.48
CA LEU A 163 9.94 5.03 16.65
C LEU A 163 11.23 4.30 17.07
N VAL A 164 12.40 4.92 16.86
CA VAL A 164 13.72 4.42 17.25
C VAL A 164 14.03 4.62 18.75
N ALA A 165 13.23 5.41 19.46
CA ALA A 165 13.37 5.67 20.89
C ALA A 165 12.23 4.99 21.68
N PRO A 166 12.50 4.36 22.84
CA PRO A 166 11.44 3.82 23.70
C PRO A 166 10.60 4.93 24.34
N HIS A 167 9.35 4.64 24.68
CA HIS A 167 8.50 5.57 25.42
C HIS A 167 9.04 5.82 26.84
N ARG A 168 8.81 7.03 27.40
CA ARG A 168 9.30 7.40 28.75
C ARG A 168 8.80 6.47 29.85
N ASP A 169 7.53 6.08 29.78
CA ASP A 169 6.90 5.13 30.73
C ASP A 169 7.40 3.69 30.55
N PHE A 170 8.02 3.37 29.41
CA PHE A 170 8.45 2.02 29.04
C PHE A 170 9.93 1.98 28.58
N PRO A 171 10.89 2.49 29.38
CA PRO A 171 12.25 2.77 28.93
C PRO A 171 13.07 1.50 28.56
N LYS A 172 12.60 0.32 28.97
CA LYS A 172 13.18 -0.99 28.64
C LYS A 172 12.47 -1.72 27.49
N HIS A 173 11.40 -1.14 26.92
CA HIS A 173 10.71 -1.75 25.79
C HIS A 173 11.59 -1.66 24.53
N PRO A 174 11.64 -2.70 23.68
CA PRO A 174 12.35 -2.62 22.40
C PRO A 174 11.78 -1.49 21.51
N SER A 175 12.63 -0.90 20.69
CA SER A 175 12.29 0.14 19.72
C SER A 175 12.71 -0.31 18.32
N VAL A 176 12.38 0.48 17.29
CA VAL A 176 12.89 0.25 15.93
C VAL A 176 14.42 0.27 15.95
N LYS A 177 15.07 -0.67 15.26
CA LYS A 177 16.53 -0.85 15.35
C LYS A 177 17.31 0.35 14.83
N ARG A 178 16.85 0.92 13.72
CA ARG A 178 17.52 1.98 12.97
C ARG A 178 16.53 2.72 12.07
N VAL A 179 16.73 4.02 11.90
CA VAL A 179 16.01 4.85 10.92
C VAL A 179 17.03 5.43 9.94
N THR A 180 16.79 5.28 8.64
CA THR A 180 17.56 5.95 7.58
C THR A 180 16.68 7.01 6.94
N VAL A 181 17.09 8.27 6.95
CA VAL A 181 16.34 9.38 6.37
C VAL A 181 17.02 9.81 5.08
N LEU A 182 16.34 9.62 3.95
CA LEU A 182 16.69 10.18 2.65
C LEU A 182 16.10 11.58 2.54
N VAL A 183 16.94 12.60 2.38
CA VAL A 183 16.52 14.01 2.32
C VAL A 183 16.93 14.66 1.02
N SER A 184 16.22 15.70 0.58
CA SER A 184 16.63 16.48 -0.59
C SER A 184 18.07 17.03 -0.42
N PRO A 185 18.99 16.87 -1.41
CA PRO A 185 20.34 17.40 -1.32
C PRO A 185 20.41 18.89 -1.01
N SER A 186 19.48 19.68 -1.56
CA SER A 186 19.41 21.14 -1.37
C SER A 186 18.93 21.60 0.01
N ASN A 187 18.45 20.69 0.87
CA ASN A 187 18.09 21.00 2.27
C ASN A 187 18.84 20.14 3.31
N PHE A 188 19.79 19.29 2.87
CA PHE A 188 20.51 18.34 3.72
C PHE A 188 21.09 18.99 4.98
N HIS A 189 21.82 20.11 4.83
CA HIS A 189 22.50 20.78 5.93
C HIS A 189 21.58 21.39 7.00
N ASN A 190 20.32 21.72 6.66
CA ASN A 190 19.37 22.29 7.62
C ASN A 190 18.62 21.19 8.37
N ILE A 191 18.21 20.13 7.67
CA ILE A 191 17.34 19.09 8.22
C ILE A 191 18.11 17.95 8.90
N ALA A 192 19.32 17.62 8.43
CA ALA A 192 20.13 16.56 9.03
C ALA A 192 20.46 16.82 10.52
N PRO A 193 20.85 18.04 10.96
CA PRO A 193 21.08 18.37 12.37
C PRO A 193 19.86 18.27 13.29
N LEU A 194 18.65 18.09 12.74
CA LEU A 194 17.42 17.88 13.51
C LEU A 194 17.21 16.38 13.76
N TYR A 195 17.29 15.57 12.69
CA TYR A 195 17.20 14.12 12.76
C TYR A 195 18.35 13.48 13.56
N THR A 196 19.60 13.95 13.40
CA THR A 196 20.76 13.39 14.11
C THR A 196 20.78 13.64 15.62
N ARG A 197 19.85 14.44 16.16
CA ARG A 197 19.62 14.56 17.61
C ARG A 197 19.05 13.28 18.20
N ILE A 198 18.36 12.48 17.38
CA ILE A 198 17.79 11.20 17.75
C ILE A 198 18.85 10.12 17.51
N LYS A 199 19.14 9.31 18.54
CA LYS A 199 20.08 8.19 18.44
C LYS A 199 19.58 7.16 17.43
N ASN A 200 20.51 6.45 16.77
CA ASN A 200 20.23 5.43 15.75
C ASN A 200 19.47 5.93 14.50
N VAL A 201 19.46 7.25 14.26
CA VAL A 201 19.01 7.86 13.00
C VAL A 201 20.23 8.20 12.14
N THR A 202 20.20 7.80 10.87
CA THR A 202 21.22 8.12 9.85
C THR A 202 20.56 8.96 8.77
N VAL A 203 21.17 10.08 8.37
CA VAL A 203 20.63 10.95 7.32
C VAL A 203 21.53 10.89 6.10
N LEU A 204 20.95 10.72 4.91
CA LEU A 204 21.64 10.62 3.63
C LEU A 204 21.01 11.58 2.62
N PRO A 205 21.79 12.32 1.81
CA PRO A 205 21.24 13.10 0.71
C PRO A 205 20.74 12.14 -0.38
N MET A 206 19.45 12.20 -0.72
CA MET A 206 18.86 11.37 -1.76
C MET A 206 19.39 11.78 -3.13
N LYS A 207 19.90 10.81 -3.89
CA LYS A 207 20.19 11.01 -5.31
C LYS A 207 19.66 9.85 -6.15
N LEU A 208 19.41 10.12 -7.42
CA LEU A 208 19.02 9.15 -8.43
C LEU A 208 20.26 8.69 -9.20
N LYS A 209 20.44 7.37 -9.33
CA LYS A 209 21.53 6.81 -10.14
C LYS A 209 21.15 6.85 -11.63
N PRO A 210 21.96 7.48 -12.51
CA PRO A 210 21.61 7.61 -13.94
C PRO A 210 21.32 6.27 -14.63
N GLU A 211 21.98 5.20 -14.20
CA GLU A 211 21.84 3.83 -14.73
C GLU A 211 20.52 3.15 -14.29
N ARG A 212 19.73 3.81 -13.44
CA ARG A 212 18.43 3.35 -12.94
C ARG A 212 17.26 4.16 -13.46
N LEU A 213 17.51 5.22 -14.23
CA LEU A 213 16.46 5.98 -14.90
C LEU A 213 15.96 5.18 -16.12
N ASP A 214 14.65 5.19 -16.34
CA ASP A 214 14.04 4.70 -17.58
C ASP A 214 13.37 5.83 -18.36
N VAL A 215 12.87 5.52 -19.55
CA VAL A 215 12.22 6.49 -20.44
C VAL A 215 11.00 7.15 -19.80
N ASN A 216 10.21 6.38 -19.03
CA ASN A 216 9.00 6.86 -18.36
C ASN A 216 9.33 7.81 -17.19
N THR A 217 10.35 7.46 -16.41
CA THR A 217 10.93 8.27 -15.33
C THR A 217 11.46 9.57 -15.89
N MET A 218 12.25 9.53 -16.97
CA MET A 218 12.81 10.72 -17.59
C MET A 218 11.69 11.62 -18.15
N LEU A 219 10.66 11.05 -18.80
CA LEU A 219 9.49 11.80 -19.25
C LEU A 219 8.78 12.49 -18.08
N THR A 220 8.52 11.77 -16.99
CA THR A 220 7.88 12.31 -15.78
C THR A 220 8.71 13.44 -15.16
N LEU A 221 10.04 13.26 -15.06
CA LEU A 221 10.97 14.25 -14.53
C LEU A 221 11.12 15.50 -15.41
N MET A 222 10.93 15.39 -16.73
CA MET A 222 10.94 16.54 -17.64
C MET A 222 9.59 17.29 -17.66
N ALA A 223 8.47 16.58 -17.48
CA ALA A 223 7.10 17.13 -17.52
C ALA A 223 6.63 17.76 -16.18
N VAL A 224 7.53 18.42 -15.45
CA VAL A 224 7.21 19.16 -14.23
C VAL A 224 6.80 20.60 -14.61
N ASP A 225 5.73 21.10 -13.99
CA ASP A 225 4.95 22.30 -14.36
C ASP A 225 4.16 22.19 -15.68
N LEU A 226 3.06 21.42 -15.63
CA LEU A 226 1.98 21.44 -16.62
C LEU A 226 0.70 22.11 -16.09
N THR A 227 0.84 23.17 -15.29
CA THR A 227 -0.28 24.05 -14.89
C THR A 227 -0.73 24.99 -16.03
N ALA A 228 -0.01 24.96 -17.16
CA ALA A 228 -0.27 25.71 -18.39
C ALA A 228 -0.01 24.83 -19.62
N GLU A 229 -0.08 25.40 -20.83
CA GLU A 229 0.27 24.70 -22.07
C GLU A 229 1.67 24.06 -21.98
N PRO A 230 1.85 22.80 -22.42
CA PRO A 230 3.13 22.11 -22.29
C PRO A 230 4.23 22.86 -23.05
N PRO A 231 5.37 23.19 -22.39
CA PRO A 231 6.47 23.88 -23.04
C PRO A 231 6.89 23.20 -24.34
N LEU A 232 7.04 23.97 -25.42
CA LEU A 232 7.31 23.43 -26.77
C LEU A 232 8.56 22.54 -26.86
N TYR A 233 9.52 22.67 -25.92
CA TYR A 233 10.67 21.77 -25.84
C TYR A 233 10.28 20.32 -25.49
N LEU A 234 9.17 20.10 -24.76
CA LEU A 234 8.72 18.77 -24.34
C LEU A 234 8.35 17.88 -25.53
N VAL A 235 7.86 18.43 -26.64
CA VAL A 235 7.56 17.66 -27.86
C VAL A 235 8.84 17.06 -28.43
N GLN A 236 9.94 17.81 -28.45
CA GLN A 236 11.24 17.32 -28.91
C GLN A 236 11.84 16.32 -27.91
N VAL A 237 11.75 16.59 -26.60
CA VAL A 237 12.14 15.66 -25.53
C VAL A 237 11.41 14.32 -25.67
N GLN A 238 10.09 14.34 -25.87
CA GLN A 238 9.28 13.14 -26.08
C GLN A 238 9.70 12.37 -27.35
N GLY A 239 10.02 13.08 -28.44
CA GLY A 239 10.54 12.47 -29.67
C GLY A 239 11.87 11.72 -29.44
N ILE A 240 12.81 12.35 -28.74
CA ILE A 240 14.08 11.73 -28.35
C ILE A 240 13.85 10.50 -27.47
N LEU A 241 13.02 10.64 -26.44
CA LEU A 241 12.69 9.57 -25.49
C LEU A 241 12.01 8.38 -26.16
N ARG A 242 11.14 8.62 -27.16
CA ARG A 242 10.52 7.58 -27.99
C ARG A 242 11.56 6.85 -28.85
N SER A 243 12.41 7.59 -29.57
CA SER A 243 13.50 7.01 -30.37
C SER A 243 14.45 6.15 -29.52
N MET A 244 14.78 6.60 -28.30
CA MET A 244 15.60 5.80 -27.36
C MET A 244 14.89 4.53 -26.87
N ALA A 245 13.55 4.54 -26.77
CA ALA A 245 12.77 3.34 -26.44
C ALA A 245 12.74 2.35 -27.62
N GLU A 246 12.55 2.85 -28.85
CA GLU A 246 12.53 2.07 -30.09
C GLU A 246 13.87 1.34 -30.36
N GLU A 247 15.00 1.93 -29.92
CA GLU A 247 16.32 1.30 -30.01
C GLU A 247 16.51 0.08 -29.08
N GLY A 248 15.65 -0.13 -28.08
CA GLY A 248 15.66 -1.30 -27.20
C GLY A 248 16.86 -1.45 -26.25
N ARG A 249 17.81 -0.49 -26.23
CA ARG A 249 19.09 -0.59 -25.47
C ARG A 249 19.01 -0.12 -24.01
N GLY A 250 17.81 0.16 -23.50
CA GLY A 250 17.60 0.82 -22.22
C GLY A 250 17.93 2.33 -22.29
N PHE A 251 17.51 3.07 -21.27
CA PHE A 251 17.76 4.52 -21.22
C PHE A 251 19.18 4.82 -20.75
N ASN A 252 19.83 5.81 -21.38
CA ASN A 252 21.14 6.31 -20.96
C ASN A 252 21.13 7.84 -20.90
N TYR A 253 21.35 8.39 -19.70
CA TYR A 253 21.24 9.83 -19.45
C TYR A 253 22.26 10.68 -20.24
N MET A 254 23.49 10.20 -20.39
CA MET A 254 24.54 10.93 -21.13
C MET A 254 24.24 10.95 -22.64
N GLN A 255 23.71 9.86 -23.18
CA GLN A 255 23.24 9.80 -24.56
C GLN A 255 22.02 10.70 -24.79
N PHE A 256 21.10 10.77 -23.82
CA PHE A 256 19.95 11.68 -23.85
C PHE A 256 20.38 13.15 -23.90
N LYS A 257 21.32 13.58 -23.04
CA LYS A 257 21.93 14.94 -23.13
C LYS A 257 22.54 15.22 -24.50
N LYS A 258 23.35 14.30 -25.02
CA LYS A 258 23.99 14.46 -26.35
C LYS A 258 22.96 14.61 -27.48
N ARG A 259 21.81 13.94 -27.41
CA ARG A 259 20.71 14.12 -28.38
C ARG A 259 20.02 15.47 -28.24
N LEU A 260 19.82 15.97 -27.01
CA LEU A 260 19.27 17.31 -26.79
C LEU A 260 20.18 18.42 -27.33
N GLU A 261 21.50 18.29 -27.19
CA GLU A 261 22.48 19.23 -27.76
C GLU A 261 22.44 19.28 -29.30
N GLN A 262 21.94 18.23 -29.95
CA GLN A 262 21.78 18.14 -31.41
C GLN A 262 20.43 18.67 -31.91
N CYS A 263 19.51 19.02 -31.02
CA CYS A 263 18.20 19.55 -31.40
C CYS A 263 18.24 21.07 -31.61
N ASN A 264 17.56 21.53 -32.67
CA ASN A 264 17.41 22.94 -33.00
C ASN A 264 16.34 23.59 -32.11
N PHE A 265 16.65 23.77 -30.82
CA PHE A 265 15.87 24.59 -29.91
C PHE A 265 16.06 26.08 -30.22
N ASN A 266 14.98 26.87 -30.13
CA ASN A 266 15.11 28.33 -30.13
C ASN A 266 15.76 28.81 -28.80
N PRO A 267 16.30 30.05 -28.72
CA PRO A 267 17.04 30.51 -27.54
C PRO A 267 16.26 30.42 -26.22
N ALA A 268 14.95 30.70 -26.24
CA ALA A 268 14.10 30.63 -25.05
C ALA A 268 13.82 29.18 -24.62
N GLN A 269 13.52 28.29 -25.58
CA GLN A 269 13.38 26.85 -25.33
C GLN A 269 14.66 26.25 -24.74
N LYS A 270 15.82 26.63 -25.30
CA LYS A 270 17.12 26.17 -24.80
C LYS A 270 17.37 26.66 -23.38
N GLN A 271 17.14 27.94 -23.09
CA GLN A 271 17.29 28.49 -21.74
C GLN A 271 16.38 27.77 -20.71
N MET A 272 15.11 27.54 -21.05
CA MET A 272 14.19 26.78 -20.19
C MET A 272 14.64 25.33 -19.96
N LEU A 273 15.09 24.67 -21.03
CA LEU A 273 15.61 23.30 -20.98
C LEU A 273 16.88 23.20 -20.13
N ASP A 274 17.84 24.11 -20.31
CA ASP A 274 19.10 24.15 -19.57
C ASP A 274 18.85 24.38 -18.07
N MET A 275 17.91 25.26 -17.71
CA MET A 275 17.47 25.45 -16.32
C MET A 275 16.83 24.17 -15.74
N ARG A 276 15.98 23.48 -16.51
CA ARG A 276 15.34 22.24 -16.08
C ARG A 276 16.34 21.09 -15.93
N LEU A 277 17.28 20.95 -16.86
CA LEU A 277 18.36 19.95 -16.77
C LEU A 277 19.28 20.23 -15.59
N GLY A 278 19.64 21.49 -15.31
CA GLY A 278 20.43 21.87 -14.14
C GLY A 278 19.76 21.54 -12.80
N GLN A 279 18.44 21.72 -12.70
CA GLN A 279 17.66 21.24 -11.54
C GLN A 279 17.74 19.71 -11.43
N LEU A 280 17.54 18.99 -12.53
CA LEU A 280 17.54 17.53 -12.56
C LEU A 280 18.92 16.94 -12.20
N ASP A 281 20.00 17.49 -12.77
CA ASP A 281 21.39 17.13 -12.47
C ASP A 281 21.71 17.24 -10.97
N SER A 282 21.11 18.21 -10.26
CA SER A 282 21.32 18.36 -8.81
C SER A 282 20.82 17.16 -7.98
N PHE A 283 19.84 16.41 -8.51
CA PHE A 283 19.36 15.16 -7.93
C PHE A 283 20.08 13.92 -8.48
N LEU A 284 20.91 14.02 -9.52
CA LEU A 284 21.61 12.87 -10.08
C LEU A 284 22.93 12.57 -9.36
N ASP A 285 23.22 11.29 -9.22
CA ASP A 285 24.50 10.80 -8.69
C ASP A 285 25.51 10.56 -9.81
N LEU A 286 25.85 11.62 -10.56
CA LEU A 286 26.83 11.55 -11.66
C LEU A 286 28.24 11.10 -11.20
N GLY A 287 28.55 11.20 -9.91
CA GLY A 287 29.81 10.75 -9.31
C GLY A 287 29.77 9.35 -8.70
N ASN A 288 28.64 8.63 -8.77
CA ASN A 288 28.42 7.34 -8.11
C ASN A 288 28.77 7.33 -6.60
N THR A 289 28.55 8.45 -5.89
CA THR A 289 28.87 8.63 -4.47
C THR A 289 27.72 8.27 -3.53
N PHE A 290 26.50 8.15 -4.05
CA PHE A 290 25.30 7.82 -3.28
C PHE A 290 25.27 6.32 -2.93
N GLN A 291 25.29 6.05 -1.62
CA GLN A 291 25.02 4.72 -1.09
C GLN A 291 23.51 4.57 -0.91
N GLU A 292 22.90 3.69 -1.70
CA GLU A 292 21.48 3.37 -1.58
C GLU A 292 21.16 2.75 -0.20
N PRO A 293 20.00 3.07 0.41
CA PRO A 293 19.64 2.52 1.71
C PRO A 293 19.44 1.00 1.63
N GLN A 294 19.84 0.31 2.69
CA GLN A 294 19.52 -1.10 2.86
C GLN A 294 18.18 -1.26 3.58
N TYR A 295 17.20 -1.81 2.89
CA TYR A 295 15.86 -2.07 3.40
C TYR A 295 15.82 -3.37 4.21
N ARG A 296 16.15 -3.29 5.52
CA ARG A 296 16.28 -4.47 6.40
C ARG A 296 15.05 -4.68 7.32
N PRO A 297 14.78 -5.93 7.75
CA PRO A 297 13.79 -6.25 8.78
C PRO A 297 13.97 -5.52 10.12
N GLY A 298 12.92 -4.80 10.56
CA GLY A 298 12.89 -4.02 11.80
C GLY A 298 13.57 -2.64 11.70
N GLU A 299 13.76 -2.13 10.48
CA GLU A 299 14.30 -0.80 10.19
C GLU A 299 13.30 0.03 9.34
N ILE A 300 13.37 1.36 9.48
CA ILE A 300 12.59 2.32 8.70
C ILE A 300 13.51 3.09 7.75
N THR A 301 13.09 3.25 6.49
CA THR A 301 13.60 4.28 5.59
C THR A 301 12.56 5.38 5.47
N ILE A 302 12.89 6.61 5.83
CA ILE A 302 12.03 7.79 5.64
C ILE A 302 12.54 8.53 4.41
N MET A 303 11.64 8.87 3.48
CA MET A 303 11.89 9.81 2.40
C MET A 303 11.28 11.14 2.82
N ASP A 304 12.12 12.08 3.23
CA ASP A 304 11.70 13.41 3.65
C ASP A 304 12.09 14.43 2.57
N MET A 305 11.12 14.73 1.71
CA MET A 305 11.30 15.67 0.59
C MET A 305 10.99 17.11 1.00
N SER A 306 10.90 17.41 2.30
CA SER A 306 10.73 18.77 2.81
C SER A 306 11.97 19.62 2.47
N CYS A 307 11.85 20.45 1.43
CA CYS A 307 12.87 21.42 1.02
C CYS A 307 12.22 22.69 0.45
N PRO A 308 12.76 23.91 0.69
CA PRO A 308 12.23 25.14 0.08
C PRO A 308 12.26 25.16 -1.45
N PHE A 309 13.06 24.28 -2.06
CA PHE A 309 13.32 24.18 -3.50
C PHE A 309 12.75 22.89 -4.12
N VAL A 310 11.91 22.15 -3.39
CA VAL A 310 11.21 20.96 -3.87
C VAL A 310 9.72 21.19 -3.66
N ASP A 311 8.98 21.22 -4.76
CA ASP A 311 7.53 21.34 -4.75
C ASP A 311 6.86 19.97 -4.58
N ALA A 312 5.54 19.96 -4.35
CA ALA A 312 4.76 18.73 -4.20
C ALA A 312 4.86 17.82 -5.44
N ASN A 313 4.93 18.38 -6.66
CA ASN A 313 5.04 17.60 -7.89
C ASN A 313 6.37 16.83 -7.94
N THR A 314 7.49 17.52 -7.70
CA THR A 314 8.82 16.89 -7.67
C THR A 314 8.93 15.89 -6.51
N ALA A 315 8.38 16.21 -5.33
CA ALA A 315 8.34 15.29 -4.20
C ALA A 315 7.60 13.98 -4.55
N CYS A 316 6.43 14.04 -5.19
CA CYS A 316 5.69 12.87 -5.67
C CYS A 316 6.50 11.99 -6.64
N ILE A 317 7.27 12.61 -7.55
CA ILE A 317 8.13 11.86 -8.48
C ILE A 317 9.27 11.17 -7.74
N MET A 318 9.92 11.86 -6.80
CA MET A 318 10.98 11.27 -5.97
C MET A 318 10.43 10.12 -5.12
N PHE A 319 9.24 10.26 -4.52
CA PHE A 319 8.55 9.19 -3.80
C PHE A 319 8.22 7.99 -4.69
N LYS A 320 7.75 8.19 -5.93
CA LYS A 320 7.50 7.10 -6.89
C LYS A 320 8.77 6.29 -7.14
N LEU A 321 9.90 6.96 -7.39
CA LEU A 321 11.17 6.29 -7.67
C LEU A 321 11.71 5.54 -6.45
N GLY A 322 11.59 6.12 -5.24
CA GLY A 322 11.95 5.42 -4.00
C GLY A 322 11.04 4.24 -3.67
N LEU A 323 9.74 4.36 -3.97
CA LEU A 323 8.76 3.27 -3.84
C LEU A 323 9.10 2.11 -4.78
N GLN A 324 9.30 2.37 -6.07
CA GLN A 324 9.73 1.37 -7.04
C GLN A 324 11.03 0.67 -6.60
N ARG A 325 12.03 1.45 -6.17
CA ARG A 325 13.31 0.92 -5.68
C ARG A 325 13.15 0.03 -4.45
N TYR A 326 12.25 0.41 -3.54
CA TYR A 326 11.92 -0.34 -2.34
C TYR A 326 11.17 -1.65 -2.63
N LEU A 327 10.22 -1.64 -3.57
CA LEU A 327 9.48 -2.85 -3.99
C LEU A 327 10.41 -3.88 -4.65
N GLN A 328 11.37 -3.41 -5.45
CA GLN A 328 12.44 -4.22 -6.05
C GLN A 328 13.49 -4.71 -5.03
N SER A 329 13.42 -4.30 -3.76
CA SER A 329 14.39 -4.73 -2.74
C SER A 329 14.15 -6.15 -2.24
N ARG A 330 15.22 -6.78 -1.73
CA ARG A 330 15.21 -8.13 -1.14
C ARG A 330 14.49 -8.21 0.24
N ALA A 331 13.81 -7.16 0.69
CA ALA A 331 13.00 -7.21 1.90
C ALA A 331 11.82 -8.19 1.73
N SER A 332 11.75 -9.21 2.58
CA SER A 332 10.70 -10.26 2.54
C SER A 332 9.31 -9.71 2.85
N GLY A 333 9.21 -8.92 3.92
CA GLY A 333 8.00 -8.20 4.31
C GLY A 333 8.18 -6.69 4.11
N LYS A 334 7.26 -6.07 3.37
CA LYS A 334 7.31 -4.63 3.06
C LYS A 334 6.13 -3.88 3.66
N MET A 335 6.39 -2.66 4.14
CA MET A 335 5.37 -1.70 4.58
C MET A 335 5.67 -0.34 3.94
N VAL A 336 4.68 0.26 3.30
CA VAL A 336 4.73 1.59 2.68
C VAL A 336 3.78 2.48 3.46
N VAL A 337 4.23 3.66 3.86
CA VAL A 337 3.43 4.62 4.61
C VAL A 337 3.44 5.96 3.89
N LEU A 338 2.27 6.42 3.48
CA LEU A 338 2.04 7.80 3.05
C LEU A 338 1.62 8.58 4.29
N ASP A 339 2.52 9.41 4.83
CA ASP A 339 2.19 10.23 6.00
C ASP A 339 1.73 11.63 5.60
N GLU A 340 0.66 12.11 6.25
CA GLU A 340 0.00 13.39 5.98
C GLU A 340 -0.23 13.67 4.47
N ALA A 341 -0.71 12.65 3.73
CA ALA A 341 -0.71 12.56 2.27
C ALA A 341 -1.31 13.76 1.52
N HIS A 342 -2.38 14.39 2.03
CA HIS A 342 -2.92 15.66 1.52
C HIS A 342 -1.89 16.80 1.31
N LYS A 343 -0.72 16.77 1.96
CA LYS A 343 0.34 17.78 1.76
C LYS A 343 1.03 17.67 0.40
N TYR A 344 0.94 16.54 -0.30
CA TYR A 344 1.63 16.32 -1.58
C TYR A 344 0.77 15.61 -2.64
N MET A 345 -0.22 14.82 -2.25
CA MET A 345 -1.14 14.15 -3.17
C MET A 345 -2.22 15.13 -3.70
N LEU A 346 -1.76 16.17 -4.39
CA LEU A 346 -2.57 17.21 -5.04
C LEU A 346 -2.82 16.86 -6.51
N ASP A 347 -3.72 17.56 -7.19
CA ASP A 347 -4.00 17.35 -8.63
C ASP A 347 -2.85 17.86 -9.52
N LEU A 348 -1.78 17.06 -9.61
CA LEU A 348 -0.51 17.37 -10.29
C LEU A 348 0.01 16.14 -11.05
N PRO A 349 0.72 16.29 -12.19
CA PRO A 349 1.18 15.15 -13.01
C PRO A 349 2.02 14.11 -12.25
N GLY A 350 2.90 14.55 -11.36
CA GLY A 350 3.72 13.71 -10.49
C GLY A 350 2.89 12.95 -9.45
N THR A 351 1.82 13.56 -8.92
CA THR A 351 0.86 12.86 -8.07
C THR A 351 0.15 11.78 -8.86
N HIS A 352 -0.34 12.05 -10.07
CA HIS A 352 -0.98 11.04 -10.91
C HIS A 352 -0.05 9.84 -11.20
N ALA A 353 1.24 10.13 -11.44
CA ALA A 353 2.26 9.11 -11.61
C ALA A 353 2.50 8.26 -10.33
N LEU A 354 2.51 8.89 -9.14
CA LEU A 354 2.64 8.20 -7.85
C LEU A 354 1.36 7.43 -7.48
N ASN A 355 0.19 8.00 -7.72
CA ASN A 355 -1.12 7.39 -7.45
C ASN A 355 -1.32 6.13 -8.30
N SER A 356 -0.97 6.19 -9.60
CA SER A 356 -1.01 5.03 -10.49
C SER A 356 -0.11 3.89 -10.01
N GLU A 357 1.12 4.20 -9.56
CA GLU A 357 2.02 3.21 -8.95
C GLU A 357 1.40 2.61 -7.67
N LEU A 358 0.86 3.44 -6.77
CA LEU A 358 0.23 2.98 -5.53
C LEU A 358 -1.01 2.12 -5.76
N LEU A 359 -1.84 2.46 -6.75
CA LEU A 359 -2.98 1.63 -7.18
C LEU A 359 -2.51 0.24 -7.64
N GLN A 360 -1.41 0.16 -8.40
CA GLN A 360 -0.81 -1.13 -8.78
C GLN A 360 -0.26 -1.88 -7.57
N VAL A 361 0.44 -1.21 -6.65
CA VAL A 361 1.00 -1.81 -5.42
C VAL A 361 -0.10 -2.39 -4.54
N ILE A 362 -1.23 -1.69 -4.36
CA ILE A 362 -2.35 -2.19 -3.55
C ILE A 362 -3.04 -3.38 -4.25
N ARG A 363 -3.28 -3.29 -5.57
CA ARG A 363 -3.87 -4.40 -6.35
C ARG A 363 -2.99 -5.66 -6.34
N LEU A 364 -1.67 -5.48 -6.40
CA LEU A 364 -0.67 -6.55 -6.43
C LEU A 364 -0.01 -6.78 -5.06
N GLN A 365 -0.61 -6.33 -3.96
CA GLN A 365 0.03 -6.36 -2.62
C GLN A 365 0.42 -7.76 -2.15
N ARG A 366 -0.32 -8.79 -2.62
CA ARG A 366 0.01 -10.21 -2.37
C ARG A 366 1.29 -10.66 -3.08
N HIS A 367 1.53 -10.19 -4.31
CA HIS A 367 2.74 -10.49 -5.07
C HIS A 367 3.98 -9.77 -4.47
N TYR A 368 3.83 -8.51 -4.05
CA TYR A 368 4.92 -7.74 -3.46
C TYR A 368 5.18 -8.02 -1.97
N GLY A 369 4.30 -8.77 -1.29
CA GLY A 369 4.34 -8.94 0.17
C GLY A 369 4.16 -7.63 0.95
N SER A 370 3.53 -6.63 0.34
CA SER A 370 3.47 -5.25 0.81
C SER A 370 2.24 -4.97 1.66
N ARG A 371 2.37 -4.05 2.62
CA ARG A 371 1.24 -3.38 3.30
C ARG A 371 1.32 -1.90 3.01
N VAL A 372 0.20 -1.25 2.75
CA VAL A 372 0.16 0.19 2.44
C VAL A 372 -0.67 0.89 3.50
N ILE A 373 -0.12 1.91 4.14
CA ILE A 373 -0.81 2.76 5.11
C ILE A 373 -0.91 4.16 4.51
N ILE A 374 -2.10 4.75 4.53
CA ILE A 374 -2.37 6.08 3.99
C ILE A 374 -2.96 6.92 5.13
N SER A 375 -2.18 7.87 5.64
CA SER A 375 -2.59 8.84 6.66
C SER A 375 -2.88 10.17 5.99
N THR A 376 -4.08 10.72 6.13
CA THR A 376 -4.45 12.01 5.53
C THR A 376 -5.42 12.81 6.41
N GLN A 377 -5.40 14.14 6.28
CA GLN A 377 -6.47 14.97 6.82
C GLN A 377 -7.63 15.06 5.84
N GLU A 378 -7.33 15.17 4.55
CA GLU A 378 -8.33 15.31 3.47
C GLU A 378 -8.50 13.97 2.74
N PRO A 379 -9.58 13.21 2.98
CA PRO A 379 -9.87 11.95 2.27
C PRO A 379 -10.30 12.18 0.82
N THR A 380 -10.85 13.35 0.51
CA THR A 380 -11.41 13.70 -0.81
C THR A 380 -10.38 13.69 -1.93
N LEU A 381 -9.09 13.89 -1.63
CA LEU A 381 -8.00 13.84 -2.60
C LEU A 381 -7.59 12.41 -2.98
N LEU A 382 -8.07 11.38 -2.26
CA LEU A 382 -7.52 10.01 -2.30
C LEU A 382 -8.61 8.94 -2.47
N THR A 383 -9.78 9.29 -3.00
CA THR A 383 -10.94 8.39 -3.18
C THR A 383 -10.59 7.05 -3.82
N ASP A 384 -9.75 7.06 -4.85
CA ASP A 384 -9.39 5.87 -5.62
C ASP A 384 -8.55 4.88 -4.81
N LEU A 385 -7.71 5.38 -3.89
CA LEU A 385 -6.94 4.56 -2.97
C LEU A 385 -7.81 4.06 -1.80
N ILE A 386 -8.73 4.90 -1.29
CA ILE A 386 -9.70 4.53 -0.25
C ILE A 386 -10.55 3.34 -0.70
N ALA A 387 -10.99 3.34 -1.96
CA ALA A 387 -11.76 2.25 -2.57
C ALA A 387 -11.07 0.87 -2.52
N LEU A 388 -9.73 0.84 -2.43
CA LEU A 388 -8.93 -0.39 -2.38
C LEU A 388 -8.42 -0.72 -0.96
N CYS A 389 -8.80 0.06 0.06
CA CYS A 389 -8.35 -0.17 1.43
C CYS A 389 -9.14 -1.28 2.13
N SER A 390 -8.44 -2.34 2.53
CA SER A 390 -9.00 -3.45 3.30
C SER A 390 -9.35 -3.10 4.75
N VAL A 391 -8.80 -2.00 5.28
CA VAL A 391 -9.09 -1.44 6.60
C VAL A 391 -9.21 0.08 6.49
N SER A 392 -10.21 0.66 7.14
CA SER A 392 -10.37 2.11 7.27
C SER A 392 -10.47 2.48 8.76
N VAL A 393 -9.64 3.41 9.23
CA VAL A 393 -9.62 3.91 10.61
C VAL A 393 -9.93 5.40 10.62
N ILE A 394 -11.12 5.73 11.08
CA ILE A 394 -11.66 7.08 11.10
C ILE A 394 -11.52 7.67 12.50
N HIS A 395 -10.66 8.67 12.65
CA HIS A 395 -10.63 9.54 13.83
C HIS A 395 -11.60 10.71 13.65
N ARG A 396 -11.77 11.52 14.70
CA ARG A 396 -12.67 12.68 14.69
C ARG A 396 -12.47 13.59 13.48
N PHE A 397 -13.57 13.93 12.81
CA PHE A 397 -13.70 15.04 11.88
C PHE A 397 -15.14 15.56 11.87
N SER A 398 -15.40 16.69 11.19
CA SER A 398 -16.73 17.31 11.09
C SER A 398 -17.12 17.78 9.67
N SER A 399 -16.33 17.47 8.63
CA SER A 399 -16.71 17.80 7.23
C SER A 399 -17.75 16.80 6.69
N PRO A 400 -18.92 17.27 6.22
CA PRO A 400 -19.90 16.43 5.52
C PRO A 400 -19.36 15.88 4.19
N GLU A 401 -18.47 16.61 3.51
CA GLU A 401 -17.85 16.24 2.23
C GLU A 401 -16.91 15.05 2.41
N TRP A 402 -16.10 15.07 3.48
CA TRP A 402 -15.24 13.94 3.87
C TRP A 402 -16.08 12.70 4.17
N PHE A 403 -17.22 12.87 4.86
CA PHE A 403 -18.14 11.79 5.12
C PHE A 403 -18.81 11.26 3.84
N ALA A 404 -19.18 12.14 2.91
CA ALA A 404 -19.74 11.77 1.61
C ALA A 404 -18.74 10.99 0.74
N ALA A 405 -17.46 11.34 0.78
CA ALA A 405 -16.40 10.57 0.12
C ALA A 405 -16.29 9.16 0.71
N LEU A 406 -16.28 9.02 2.05
CA LEU A 406 -16.22 7.72 2.72
C LEU A 406 -17.44 6.83 2.41
N LYS A 407 -18.66 7.40 2.37
CA LYS A 407 -19.89 6.66 2.01
C LYS A 407 -19.85 6.02 0.62
N ARG A 408 -19.14 6.60 -0.35
CA ARG A 408 -19.03 6.04 -1.71
C ARG A 408 -18.23 4.73 -1.76
N HIS A 409 -17.37 4.49 -0.78
CA HIS A 409 -16.43 3.37 -0.76
C HIS A 409 -16.71 2.36 0.37
N ILE A 410 -17.54 2.71 1.35
CA ILE A 410 -17.91 1.85 2.46
C ILE A 410 -19.41 1.53 2.34
N PRO A 411 -19.81 0.29 1.98
CA PRO A 411 -21.21 -0.08 1.90
C PRO A 411 -21.85 -0.03 3.29
N MET A 412 -22.85 0.85 3.43
CA MET A 412 -23.51 1.20 4.69
C MET A 412 -25.03 1.10 4.56
N ALA A 413 -25.70 0.76 5.67
CA ALA A 413 -27.15 0.92 5.79
C ALA A 413 -27.53 2.41 5.86
N SER A 414 -28.41 2.85 4.95
CA SER A 414 -28.71 4.27 4.71
C SER A 414 -29.33 5.02 5.89
N GLN A 415 -30.04 4.31 6.78
CA GLN A 415 -30.74 4.89 7.92
C GLN A 415 -29.82 5.33 9.08
N SER A 416 -28.53 4.99 9.05
CA SER A 416 -27.59 5.25 10.16
C SER A 416 -26.63 6.43 9.93
N HIS A 417 -26.78 7.16 8.81
CA HIS A 417 -25.78 8.14 8.38
C HIS A 417 -25.61 9.36 9.30
N GLU A 418 -26.69 10.01 9.72
CA GLU A 418 -26.58 11.20 10.60
C GLU A 418 -26.03 10.84 11.97
N THR A 419 -26.47 9.71 12.53
CA THR A 419 -25.96 9.16 13.79
C THR A 419 -24.47 8.87 13.70
N LEU A 420 -24.00 8.26 12.59
CA LEU A 420 -22.58 7.97 12.42
C LEU A 420 -21.73 9.24 12.32
N LEU A 421 -22.20 10.30 11.64
CA LEU A 421 -21.46 11.56 11.57
C LEU A 421 -21.33 12.19 12.97
N ARG A 422 -22.42 12.24 13.74
CA ARG A 422 -22.40 12.71 15.14
C ARG A 422 -21.48 11.85 16.02
N ASP A 423 -21.44 10.55 15.80
CA ASP A 423 -20.53 9.63 16.49
C ASP A 423 -19.05 9.92 16.16
N ILE A 424 -18.74 10.22 14.89
CA ILE A 424 -17.39 10.61 14.44
C ILE A 424 -16.98 11.95 15.04
N GLU A 425 -17.86 12.95 15.01
CA GLU A 425 -17.65 14.27 15.64
C GLU A 425 -17.40 14.14 17.16
N GLY A 426 -18.13 13.23 17.82
CA GLY A 426 -18.03 12.92 19.25
C GLY A 426 -16.83 12.04 19.66
N LEU A 427 -15.97 11.61 18.72
CA LEU A 427 -14.77 10.84 19.06
C LEU A 427 -13.78 11.67 19.89
N LYS A 428 -13.24 11.06 20.95
CA LYS A 428 -12.14 11.64 21.73
C LYS A 428 -10.80 11.32 21.06
N THR A 429 -9.77 12.15 21.29
CA THR A 429 -8.42 11.88 20.80
C THR A 429 -7.94 10.49 21.26
N GLY A 430 -7.40 9.69 20.33
CA GLY A 430 -7.02 8.30 20.58
C GLY A 430 -8.16 7.28 20.49
N THR A 431 -9.39 7.72 20.14
CA THR A 431 -10.52 6.84 19.81
C THR A 431 -10.91 7.02 18.35
N ALA A 432 -11.20 5.90 17.69
CA ALA A 432 -11.52 5.85 16.27
C ALA A 432 -12.67 4.89 15.98
N LEU A 433 -13.28 5.00 14.81
CA LEU A 433 -14.11 3.96 14.22
C LEU A 433 -13.27 3.18 13.20
N ALA A 434 -13.15 1.88 13.39
CA ALA A 434 -12.51 0.99 12.43
C ALA A 434 -13.56 0.25 11.60
N TYR A 435 -13.30 0.11 10.30
CA TYR A 435 -14.07 -0.71 9.37
C TYR A 435 -13.13 -1.65 8.63
N SER A 436 -13.52 -2.90 8.49
CA SER A 436 -12.84 -3.86 7.62
C SER A 436 -13.79 -5.02 7.30
N PRO A 437 -14.18 -5.25 6.04
CA PRO A 437 -15.14 -6.30 5.68
C PRO A 437 -14.67 -7.68 6.11
N ASN A 438 -13.35 -7.92 5.97
CA ASN A 438 -12.71 -9.21 6.19
C ASN A 438 -12.20 -9.39 7.63
N ALA A 439 -12.47 -8.45 8.55
CA ALA A 439 -12.19 -8.67 9.97
C ALA A 439 -12.93 -9.90 10.51
N VAL A 440 -12.37 -10.53 11.53
CA VAL A 440 -13.01 -11.63 12.28
C VAL A 440 -13.06 -11.24 13.75
N PHE A 441 -14.28 -11.07 14.26
CA PHE A 441 -14.56 -10.56 15.61
C PHE A 441 -14.94 -11.62 16.64
N GLY A 442 -14.96 -12.89 16.24
CA GLY A 442 -15.33 -14.04 17.07
C GLY A 442 -15.98 -15.15 16.24
N ARG A 443 -16.56 -16.14 16.92
CA ARG A 443 -17.51 -17.09 16.36
C ARG A 443 -18.89 -16.88 16.99
N ASP A 444 -19.96 -17.04 16.22
CA ASP A 444 -21.33 -17.04 16.74
C ASP A 444 -21.68 -18.38 17.42
N GLY A 445 -22.92 -18.51 17.90
CA GLY A 445 -23.41 -19.72 18.59
C GLY A 445 -23.52 -20.95 17.69
N GLU A 446 -23.46 -20.79 16.37
CA GLU A 446 -23.48 -21.86 15.37
C GLU A 446 -22.06 -22.19 14.88
N GLY A 447 -21.05 -21.48 15.39
CA GLY A 447 -19.63 -21.69 15.08
C GLY A 447 -19.12 -20.92 13.86
N ALA A 448 -19.98 -20.18 13.16
CA ALA A 448 -19.58 -19.39 12.00
C ALA A 448 -18.84 -18.10 12.41
N LEU A 449 -18.01 -17.57 11.52
CA LEU A 449 -17.17 -16.40 11.82
C LEU A 449 -18.01 -15.11 11.83
N MET A 450 -17.96 -14.37 12.94
CA MET A 450 -18.50 -13.01 13.01
C MET A 450 -17.61 -12.05 12.20
N LYS A 451 -17.99 -11.75 10.96
CA LYS A 451 -17.24 -10.86 10.05
C LYS A 451 -17.49 -9.38 10.32
N GLY A 452 -16.59 -8.51 9.87
CA GLY A 452 -16.71 -7.05 9.97
C GLY A 452 -17.50 -6.36 8.85
N MET A 453 -18.20 -7.12 8.00
CA MET A 453 -18.97 -6.56 6.88
C MET A 453 -20.08 -5.61 7.35
N GLY A 454 -20.23 -4.48 6.66
CA GLY A 454 -21.28 -3.47 6.92
C GLY A 454 -21.21 -2.72 8.26
N THR A 455 -20.22 -3.01 9.12
CA THR A 455 -20.24 -2.55 10.53
C THR A 455 -18.96 -1.79 10.90
N PHE A 456 -19.11 -0.56 11.40
CA PHE A 456 -18.03 0.15 12.07
C PHE A 456 -17.92 -0.30 13.53
N VAL A 457 -16.70 -0.55 13.99
CA VAL A 457 -16.41 -0.85 15.40
C VAL A 457 -15.65 0.29 16.06
N ARG A 458 -16.10 0.74 17.24
CA ARG A 458 -15.38 1.76 18.02
C ARG A 458 -14.16 1.12 18.69
N VAL A 459 -12.99 1.71 18.46
CA VAL A 459 -11.69 1.26 18.97
C VAL A 459 -11.05 2.38 19.79
N VAL A 460 -10.61 2.05 21.00
CA VAL A 460 -9.69 2.87 21.78
C VAL A 460 -8.28 2.42 21.42
N VAL A 461 -7.55 3.23 20.65
CA VAL A 461 -6.20 2.88 20.17
C VAL A 461 -5.25 2.79 21.38
N ARG A 462 -4.39 1.77 21.41
CA ARG A 462 -3.45 1.57 22.52
C ARG A 462 -2.47 2.75 22.66
N LYS A 463 -1.86 2.89 23.84
CA LYS A 463 -0.70 3.79 24.03
C LYS A 463 0.50 3.36 23.16
N ARG A 464 1.34 4.32 22.79
CA ARG A 464 2.62 4.10 22.11
C ARG A 464 3.59 3.33 23.03
N ALA A 465 4.39 2.46 22.44
CA ALA A 465 5.51 1.80 23.13
C ALA A 465 6.86 2.50 22.86
N THR A 466 6.91 3.29 21.79
CA THR A 466 8.02 4.18 21.42
C THR A 466 7.73 5.63 21.82
N TRP A 467 8.72 6.51 21.74
CA TRP A 467 8.53 7.92 22.05
C TRP A 467 7.57 8.57 21.04
N ASP A 468 6.59 9.30 21.56
CA ASP A 468 5.70 10.13 20.78
C ASP A 468 6.21 11.57 20.71
N GLY A 469 6.67 11.98 19.52
CA GLY A 469 7.07 13.35 19.22
C GLY A 469 5.98 14.19 18.55
N GLY A 470 4.79 13.63 18.32
CA GLY A 470 3.60 14.33 17.81
C GLY A 470 2.69 14.91 18.91
N VAL A 471 3.05 14.73 20.18
CA VAL A 471 2.28 15.26 21.32
C VAL A 471 2.26 16.78 21.27
N SER A 472 1.05 17.37 21.20
CA SER A 472 0.86 18.82 21.21
C SER A 472 1.58 19.48 22.37
N VAL A 473 2.43 20.46 22.07
CA VAL A 473 3.05 21.32 23.09
C VAL A 473 1.96 22.21 23.69
N LEU A 474 1.56 21.91 24.92
CA LEU A 474 0.61 22.72 25.67
C LEU A 474 1.33 23.91 26.30
N ALA A 475 0.66 25.07 26.37
CA ALA A 475 1.22 26.29 26.95
C ALA A 475 1.44 26.21 28.49
N SER A 476 0.90 25.17 29.14
CA SER A 476 1.06 24.90 30.57
C SER A 476 1.34 23.41 30.78
N ALA A 477 2.58 23.08 31.10
CA ALA A 477 3.06 21.78 31.55
C ALA A 477 4.17 22.00 32.59
#